data_AF-I0YIL7-F1
#
_entry.id   AF-I0YIL7-F1
#
_cell.length_a   1.000
_cell.length_b   1.000
_cell.length_c   1.000
_cell.angle_alpha   90.00
_cell.angle_beta   90.00
_cell.angle_gamma   90.00
#
_symmetry.space_group_name_H-M   'P 1'
#
loop_
_entity.id
_entity.type
_entity.pdbx_description
1 polymer ?
#
loop_
_entity_poly.entity_id
_entity_poly.type
_entity_poly.pdbx_seq_one_letter_code
_entity_poly.pdbx_strand_id
1 'polypeptide(L)'
;CSVCDSDVDFDFDQLVSCDACGITVHQSCYGVAELPGVDDMWLCRACELKVRRDAKAPQCCLCPVTGGALKPATDKGLWAHAACMQWIPEVTVEDVSRMEPVSHIKSIQKERWDLLCVICKQRVGAKIQCTSCYTAYHPLCARIAGLHMEI
;
A
#
# COMPACT_ATOMS: atom_id res chain seq x y z
N CYS A 1 -4.52 0.39 -11.31
CA CYS A 1 -4.77 0.19 -9.86
C CYS A 1 -3.47 0.41 -9.09
N SER A 2 -3.45 1.33 -8.12
CA SER A 2 -2.27 1.68 -7.31
C SER A 2 -1.80 0.55 -6.37
N VAL A 3 -2.53 -0.56 -6.28
CA VAL A 3 -2.19 -1.73 -5.46
C VAL A 3 -1.62 -2.86 -6.30
N CYS A 4 -2.34 -3.37 -7.30
CA CYS A 4 -1.93 -4.52 -8.11
C CYS A 4 -1.23 -4.16 -9.43
N ASP A 5 -1.16 -2.86 -9.79
CA ASP A 5 -0.56 -2.36 -11.04
C ASP A 5 -1.31 -2.72 -12.33
N SER A 6 -2.52 -3.30 -12.23
CA SER A 6 -3.41 -3.57 -13.38
C SER A 6 -4.38 -2.41 -13.64
N ASP A 7 -4.65 -2.11 -14.91
CA ASP A 7 -5.65 -1.16 -15.41
C ASP A 7 -6.96 -1.84 -15.87
N VAL A 8 -7.03 -3.17 -15.78
CA VAL A 8 -8.19 -3.96 -16.21
C VAL A 8 -9.34 -3.79 -15.22
N ASP A 9 -10.52 -3.44 -15.71
CA ASP A 9 -11.75 -3.37 -14.94
C ASP A 9 -12.52 -4.71 -15.01
N PHE A 10 -13.26 -5.07 -13.96
CA PHE A 10 -14.02 -6.32 -13.88
C PHE A 10 -15.44 -6.06 -13.36
N ASP A 11 -16.43 -6.82 -13.86
CA ASP A 11 -17.84 -6.64 -13.52
C ASP A 11 -18.14 -6.67 -12.00
N PHE A 12 -17.33 -7.38 -11.22
CA PHE A 12 -17.47 -7.53 -9.76
C PHE A 12 -16.26 -7.02 -8.97
N ASP A 13 -15.31 -6.36 -9.63
CA ASP A 13 -14.13 -5.79 -8.97
C ASP A 13 -13.70 -4.53 -9.72
N GLN A 14 -14.45 -3.44 -9.50
CA GLN A 14 -14.30 -2.24 -10.29
C GLN A 14 -13.18 -1.32 -9.80
N LEU A 15 -12.67 -0.50 -10.71
CA LEU A 15 -11.74 0.58 -10.35
C LEU A 15 -12.50 1.77 -9.77
N VAL A 16 -12.14 2.18 -8.56
CA VAL A 16 -12.65 3.39 -7.90
C VAL A 16 -11.52 4.39 -7.67
N SER A 17 -11.81 5.68 -7.92
CA SER A 17 -10.84 6.77 -7.80
C SER A 17 -11.20 7.70 -6.66
N CYS A 18 -10.21 8.07 -5.84
CA CYS A 18 -10.43 8.98 -4.71
C CYS A 18 -10.60 10.42 -5.20
N ASP A 19 -11.72 11.06 -4.86
CA ASP A 19 -12.03 12.43 -5.30
C ASP A 19 -11.07 13.49 -4.76
N ALA A 20 -10.35 13.22 -3.67
CA ALA A 20 -9.44 14.19 -3.06
C ALA A 20 -7.98 14.08 -3.54
N CYS A 21 -7.50 12.87 -3.85
CA CYS A 21 -6.09 12.65 -4.20
C CYS A 21 -5.85 11.89 -5.50
N GLY A 22 -6.91 11.43 -6.16
CA GLY A 22 -6.83 10.78 -7.48
C GLY A 22 -6.23 9.38 -7.47
N ILE A 23 -6.01 8.74 -6.31
CA ILE A 23 -5.59 7.34 -6.32
C ILE A 23 -6.71 6.47 -6.89
N THR A 24 -6.35 5.51 -7.74
CA THR A 24 -7.32 4.58 -8.33
C THR A 24 -6.98 3.16 -7.90
N VAL A 25 -7.95 2.46 -7.33
CA VAL A 25 -7.76 1.09 -6.79
C VAL A 25 -8.92 0.20 -7.20
N HIS A 26 -8.66 -1.10 -7.34
CA HIS A 26 -9.73 -2.09 -7.39
C HIS A 26 -10.43 -2.20 -6.04
N GLN A 27 -11.71 -2.54 -6.06
CA GLN A 27 -12.50 -2.78 -4.84
C GLN A 27 -11.85 -3.84 -3.96
N SER A 28 -11.49 -4.98 -4.53
CA SER A 28 -10.84 -6.11 -3.83
C SER A 28 -9.47 -5.73 -3.29
N CYS A 29 -8.68 -4.99 -4.07
CA CYS A 29 -7.32 -4.61 -3.71
C CYS A 29 -7.25 -3.66 -2.50
N TYR A 30 -8.31 -2.87 -2.28
CA TYR A 30 -8.34 -1.87 -1.21
C TYR A 30 -9.48 -2.07 -0.20
N GLY A 31 -10.28 -3.12 -0.37
CA GLY A 31 -11.39 -3.48 0.52
C GLY A 31 -12.54 -2.47 0.48
N VAL A 32 -12.99 -2.10 -0.72
CA VAL A 32 -14.14 -1.22 -0.93
C VAL A 32 -15.40 -2.06 -1.09
N ALA A 33 -16.23 -2.08 -0.05
CA ALA A 33 -17.41 -2.95 0.02
C ALA A 33 -18.48 -2.60 -1.03
N GLU A 34 -18.77 -1.30 -1.18
CA GLU A 34 -19.75 -0.79 -2.14
C GLU A 34 -19.17 0.43 -2.84
N LEU A 35 -19.46 0.55 -4.13
CA LEU A 35 -19.07 1.72 -4.92
C LEU A 35 -19.98 2.90 -4.55
N PRO A 36 -19.45 4.13 -4.58
CA PRO A 36 -20.28 5.32 -4.39
C PRO A 36 -21.39 5.37 -5.45
N GLY A 37 -22.56 5.90 -5.07
CA GLY A 37 -23.57 6.30 -6.04
C GLY A 37 -23.06 7.43 -6.94
N VAL A 38 -23.80 7.74 -8.01
CA VAL A 38 -23.40 8.76 -9.01
C VAL A 38 -23.12 10.14 -8.38
N ASP A 39 -23.84 10.48 -7.31
CA ASP A 39 -23.72 11.76 -6.62
C ASP A 39 -22.87 11.69 -5.34
N ASP A 40 -22.30 10.51 -5.02
CA ASP A 40 -21.53 10.29 -3.79
C ASP A 40 -20.02 10.41 -4.05
N MET A 41 -19.32 11.07 -3.14
CA MET A 41 -17.86 11.11 -3.15
C MET A 41 -17.26 9.87 -2.49
N TRP A 42 -16.20 9.33 -3.08
CA TRP A 42 -15.36 8.31 -2.46
C TRP A 42 -13.99 8.86 -2.03
N LEU A 43 -13.70 8.71 -0.74
CA LEU A 43 -12.42 9.11 -0.16
C LEU A 43 -11.64 7.87 0.29
N CYS A 44 -10.37 7.79 -0.08
CA CYS A 44 -9.48 6.77 0.47
C CYS A 44 -9.22 7.03 1.97
N ARG A 45 -8.77 6.00 2.70
CA ARG A 45 -8.59 6.09 4.17
C ARG A 45 -7.69 7.23 4.61
N ALA A 46 -6.65 7.53 3.82
CA ALA A 46 -5.75 8.64 4.12
C ALA A 46 -6.45 10.00 3.98
N CYS A 47 -7.29 10.19 2.97
CA CYS A 47 -8.05 11.42 2.75
C CYS A 47 -9.19 11.57 3.75
N GLU A 48 -9.89 10.48 4.09
CA GLU A 48 -10.88 10.49 5.19
C GLU A 48 -10.25 10.95 6.51
N LEU A 49 -9.04 10.47 6.84
CA LEU A 49 -8.33 10.90 8.04
C LEU A 49 -8.01 12.40 8.02
N LYS A 50 -7.49 12.90 6.89
CA LYS A 50 -7.16 14.32 6.71
C LYS A 50 -8.38 15.20 6.95
N VAL A 51 -9.49 14.87 6.29
CA VAL A 51 -10.74 15.65 6.40
C VAL A 51 -11.31 15.60 7.82
N ARG A 52 -11.31 14.42 8.46
CA ARG A 52 -11.90 14.24 9.80
C ARG A 52 -11.09 14.87 10.93
N ARG A 53 -9.77 15.01 10.77
CA ARG A 53 -8.85 15.38 11.87
C ARG A 53 -8.00 16.62 11.59
N ASP A 54 -8.17 17.27 10.44
CA ASP A 54 -7.29 18.33 9.95
C ASP A 54 -5.80 17.94 10.10
N ALA A 55 -5.49 16.69 9.75
CA ALA A 55 -4.20 16.07 10.01
C ALA A 55 -3.34 16.04 8.74
N LYS A 56 -2.01 15.96 8.92
CA LYS A 56 -1.09 15.68 7.81
C LYS A 56 -1.36 14.30 7.20
N ALA A 57 -1.00 14.16 5.93
CA ALA A 57 -1.07 12.86 5.25
C ALA A 57 -0.25 11.81 6.04
N PRO A 58 -0.80 10.62 6.30
CA PRO A 58 0.01 9.53 6.85
C PRO A 58 1.11 9.14 5.86
N GLN A 59 2.19 8.59 6.40
CA GLN A 59 3.30 8.06 5.60
C GLN A 59 3.41 6.55 5.81
N CYS A 60 3.83 5.84 4.77
CA CYS A 60 4.08 4.41 4.85
C CYS A 60 5.28 4.12 5.76
N CYS A 61 5.13 3.21 6.70
CA CYS A 61 6.24 2.75 7.55
C CYS A 61 7.16 1.74 6.85
N LEU A 62 6.73 1.18 5.71
CA LEU A 62 7.46 0.13 4.98
C LEU A 62 8.31 0.67 3.84
N CYS A 63 8.11 1.91 3.38
CA CYS A 63 8.91 2.50 2.30
C CYS A 63 8.87 4.04 2.35
N PRO A 64 9.82 4.73 1.68
CA PRO A 64 9.88 6.20 1.68
C PRO A 64 8.94 6.88 0.67
N VAL A 65 8.19 6.11 -0.14
CA VAL A 65 7.29 6.67 -1.16
C VAL A 65 6.13 7.42 -0.48
N THR A 66 5.80 8.61 -0.97
CA THR A 66 4.71 9.44 -0.47
C THR A 66 3.44 9.25 -1.29
N GLY A 67 2.27 9.55 -0.72
CA GLY A 67 0.98 9.38 -1.39
C GLY A 67 0.55 7.91 -1.49
N GLY A 68 -0.22 7.55 -2.51
CA GLY A 68 -0.65 6.17 -2.77
C GLY A 68 -1.77 5.64 -1.86
N ALA A 69 -2.12 4.37 -2.08
CA ALA A 69 -3.19 3.67 -1.36
C ALA A 69 -2.70 3.19 0.02
N LEU A 70 -2.97 3.96 1.07
CA LEU A 70 -2.52 3.69 2.45
C LEU A 70 -3.65 3.10 3.30
N LYS A 71 -3.32 2.21 4.23
CA LYS A 71 -4.21 1.66 5.26
C LYS A 71 -3.60 1.83 6.67
N PRO A 72 -4.43 2.06 7.70
CA PRO A 72 -3.95 2.17 9.07
C PRO A 72 -3.51 0.82 9.59
N ALA A 73 -2.48 0.80 10.43
CA ALA A 73 -2.04 -0.42 11.11
C ALA A 73 -2.67 -0.57 12.50
N THR A 74 -2.62 -1.78 13.03
CA THR A 74 -2.94 -2.10 14.44
C THR A 74 -2.00 -1.38 15.40
N ASP A 75 -0.74 -1.25 15.02
CA ASP A 75 0.25 -0.44 15.70
C ASP A 75 -0.08 1.05 15.57
N LYS A 76 -0.45 1.68 16.70
CA LYS A 76 -0.89 3.07 16.76
C LYS A 76 0.07 4.03 16.03
N GLY A 77 -0.49 4.75 15.07
CA GLY A 77 0.23 5.78 14.30
C GLY A 77 0.97 5.25 13.08
N LEU A 78 1.09 3.93 12.91
CA LEU A 78 1.67 3.35 11.71
C LEU A 78 0.63 3.20 10.61
N TRP A 79 1.09 3.39 9.38
CA TRP A 79 0.32 3.22 8.15
C TRP A 79 1.21 2.49 7.16
N ALA A 80 0.62 1.69 6.28
CA ALA A 80 1.36 1.04 5.20
C ALA A 80 0.60 1.15 3.89
N HIS A 81 1.33 1.16 2.78
CA HIS A 81 0.72 1.03 1.46
C HIS A 81 0.16 -0.37 1.29
N ALA A 82 -1.04 -0.48 0.72
CA ALA A 82 -1.59 -1.77 0.31
C ALA A 82 -0.67 -2.54 -0.64
N ALA A 83 -0.04 -1.82 -1.57
CA ALA A 83 1.02 -2.40 -2.40
C ALA A 83 2.19 -2.94 -1.57
N CYS A 84 2.71 -2.21 -0.57
CA CYS A 84 3.82 -2.72 0.23
C CYS A 84 3.45 -3.97 1.03
N MET A 85 2.22 -4.03 1.58
CA MET A 85 1.73 -5.21 2.31
C MET A 85 1.73 -6.46 1.43
N GLN A 86 1.31 -6.32 0.17
CA GLN A 86 1.23 -7.42 -0.79
C GLN A 86 2.59 -8.10 -1.05
N TRP A 87 3.70 -7.38 -0.87
CA TRP A 87 5.05 -7.85 -1.19
C TRP A 87 5.91 -8.19 0.03
N ILE A 88 5.52 -7.76 1.24
CA ILE A 88 6.25 -8.08 2.49
C ILE A 88 5.54 -9.26 3.16
N PRO A 89 6.07 -10.50 3.08
CA PRO A 89 5.33 -11.71 3.42
C PRO A 89 4.83 -11.78 4.86
N GLU A 90 5.54 -11.13 5.79
CA GLU A 90 5.17 -11.13 7.20
C GLU A 90 4.00 -10.19 7.51
N VAL A 91 3.65 -9.27 6.60
CA VAL A 91 2.59 -8.28 6.80
C VAL A 91 1.26 -8.84 6.29
N THR A 92 0.23 -8.74 7.13
CA THR A 92 -1.13 -9.19 6.81
C THR A 92 -2.15 -8.11 7.15
N VAL A 93 -3.43 -8.43 6.98
CA VAL A 93 -4.57 -7.60 7.42
C VAL A 93 -5.46 -8.42 8.35
N GLU A 94 -6.10 -7.78 9.33
CA GLU A 94 -7.01 -8.51 10.24
C GLU A 94 -8.38 -8.80 9.60
N ASP A 95 -8.85 -7.92 8.72
CA ASP A 95 -10.06 -8.13 7.91
C ASP A 95 -9.68 -8.06 6.42
N VAL A 96 -9.76 -9.22 5.75
CA VAL A 96 -9.46 -9.38 4.32
C VAL A 96 -10.51 -8.75 3.40
N SER A 97 -11.76 -8.58 3.89
CA SER A 97 -12.82 -7.93 3.10
C SER A 97 -12.61 -6.43 3.07
N ARG A 98 -12.16 -5.86 4.18
CA ARG A 98 -11.85 -4.43 4.29
C ARG A 98 -10.39 -4.10 3.98
N MET A 99 -9.53 -5.10 3.81
CA MET A 99 -8.09 -4.95 3.63
C MET A 99 -7.44 -4.04 4.69
N GLU A 100 -7.92 -4.11 5.94
CA GLU A 100 -7.46 -3.28 7.07
C GLU A 100 -7.94 -3.85 8.42
N PRO A 101 -7.34 -3.47 9.55
CA PRO A 101 -6.06 -2.78 9.68
C PRO A 101 -4.89 -3.66 9.23
N VAL A 102 -3.77 -3.02 8.91
CA VAL A 102 -2.49 -3.68 8.65
C VAL A 102 -1.96 -4.27 9.94
N SER A 103 -1.54 -5.53 9.93
CA SER A 103 -1.03 -6.23 11.11
C SER A 103 0.34 -6.87 10.86
N HIS A 104 0.95 -7.39 11.92
CA HIS A 104 2.23 -8.10 11.91
C HIS A 104 3.46 -7.31 11.40
N ILE A 105 3.39 -5.97 11.36
CA ILE A 105 4.54 -5.11 10.99
C ILE A 105 5.75 -5.36 11.92
N LYS A 106 5.49 -5.54 13.23
CA LYS A 106 6.54 -5.86 14.21
C LYS A 106 7.10 -7.28 14.07
N SER A 107 6.45 -8.16 13.31
CA SER A 107 6.92 -9.52 13.03
C SER A 107 7.83 -9.59 11.80
N ILE A 108 7.99 -8.48 11.04
CA ILE A 108 8.92 -8.40 9.91
C ILE A 108 10.34 -8.69 10.39
N GLN A 109 11.01 -9.63 9.72
CA GLN A 109 12.39 -10.02 9.99
C GLN A 109 13.32 -8.81 10.02
N LYS A 110 14.21 -8.75 11.02
CA LYS A 110 15.11 -7.61 11.27
C LYS A 110 15.96 -7.30 10.03
N GLU A 111 16.41 -8.34 9.35
CA GLU A 111 17.27 -8.29 8.18
C GLU A 111 16.64 -7.45 7.05
N ARG A 112 15.31 -7.52 6.87
CA ARG A 112 14.60 -6.72 5.85
C ARG A 112 14.69 -5.22 6.10
N TRP A 113 14.74 -4.82 7.37
CA TRP A 113 14.93 -3.42 7.76
C TRP A 113 16.37 -2.96 7.52
N ASP A 114 17.34 -3.85 7.72
CA ASP A 114 18.76 -3.51 7.62
C ASP A 114 19.27 -3.41 6.16
N LEU A 115 18.59 -4.02 5.19
CA LEU A 115 18.97 -3.96 3.78
C LEU A 115 19.06 -2.51 3.22
N LEU A 116 19.76 -2.34 2.10
CA LEU A 116 19.82 -1.07 1.34
C LEU A 116 18.97 -1.21 0.08
N CYS A 117 17.96 -0.34 -0.10
CA CYS A 117 17.25 -0.28 -1.37
C CYS A 117 18.17 0.28 -2.45
N VAL A 118 18.46 -0.48 -3.50
CA VAL A 118 19.41 -0.04 -4.53
C VAL A 118 18.87 1.06 -5.44
N ILE A 119 17.56 1.30 -5.44
CA ILE A 119 16.92 2.35 -6.26
C ILE A 119 17.02 3.69 -5.55
N CYS A 120 16.44 3.81 -4.35
CA CYS A 120 16.42 5.09 -3.62
C CYS A 120 17.67 5.32 -2.74
N LYS A 121 18.55 4.32 -2.61
CA LYS A 121 19.77 4.35 -1.78
C LYS A 121 19.52 4.60 -0.29
N GLN A 122 18.36 4.19 0.23
CA GLN A 122 18.01 4.35 1.66
C GLN A 122 17.85 3.00 2.39
N ARG A 123 18.12 3.00 3.70
CA ARG A 123 17.92 1.86 4.61
C ARG A 123 16.63 1.92 5.43
N VAL A 124 15.81 2.96 5.29
CA VAL A 124 14.49 3.01 5.95
C VAL A 124 13.55 1.92 5.43
N GLY A 125 12.47 1.60 6.15
CA GLY A 125 11.43 0.67 5.69
C GLY A 125 11.91 -0.79 5.50
N ALA A 126 11.00 -1.65 5.06
CA ALA A 126 11.27 -3.07 4.82
C ALA A 126 11.51 -3.34 3.33
N LYS A 127 12.49 -4.17 3.01
CA LYS A 127 12.87 -4.51 1.63
C LYS A 127 12.46 -5.94 1.25
N ILE A 128 12.21 -6.12 -0.03
CA ILE A 128 12.18 -7.41 -0.72
C ILE A 128 13.49 -7.62 -1.47
N GLN A 129 13.78 -8.86 -1.85
CA GLN A 129 14.98 -9.20 -2.61
C GLN A 129 14.60 -9.97 -3.88
N CYS A 130 15.33 -9.70 -4.96
CA CYS A 130 15.26 -10.54 -6.16
C CYS A 130 15.72 -11.97 -5.81
N THR A 131 14.97 -12.96 -6.25
CA THR A 131 15.25 -14.38 -5.99
C THR A 131 16.53 -14.87 -6.67
N SER A 132 16.92 -14.27 -7.80
CA SER A 132 18.10 -14.69 -8.56
C SER A 132 19.40 -14.00 -8.14
N CYS A 133 19.35 -12.73 -7.73
CA CYS A 133 20.56 -11.93 -7.47
C CYS A 133 20.63 -11.31 -6.06
N TYR A 134 19.62 -11.52 -5.22
CA TYR A 134 19.53 -11.00 -3.85
C TYR A 134 19.60 -9.47 -3.71
N THR A 135 19.53 -8.73 -4.81
CA THR A 135 19.49 -7.27 -4.77
C THR A 135 18.20 -6.82 -4.09
N ALA A 136 18.30 -5.84 -3.19
CA ALA A 136 17.21 -5.42 -2.33
C ALA A 136 16.53 -4.12 -2.79
N TYR A 137 15.21 -4.07 -2.64
CA TYR A 137 14.37 -2.97 -3.09
C TYR A 137 13.21 -2.76 -2.12
N HIS A 138 12.72 -1.53 -1.98
CA HIS A 138 11.34 -1.34 -1.48
C HIS A 138 10.37 -1.81 -2.56
N PRO A 139 9.24 -2.44 -2.20
CA PRO A 139 8.25 -2.90 -3.18
C PRO A 139 7.83 -1.80 -4.18
N LEU A 140 7.45 -0.63 -3.68
CA LEU A 140 7.05 0.48 -4.56
C LEU A 140 8.22 1.11 -5.32
N CYS A 141 9.44 1.09 -4.79
CA CYS A 141 10.61 1.56 -5.57
C CYS A 141 10.83 0.65 -6.78
N ALA A 142 10.77 -0.67 -6.59
CA ALA A 142 10.90 -1.65 -7.67
C ALA A 142 9.83 -1.44 -8.75
N ARG A 143 8.57 -1.27 -8.32
CA ARG A 143 7.45 -0.99 -9.23
C ARG A 143 7.64 0.31 -10.01
N ILE A 144 7.93 1.43 -9.34
CA ILE A 144 8.10 2.73 -9.99
C ILE A 144 9.29 2.71 -10.98
N ALA A 145 10.33 1.92 -10.69
CA ALA A 145 11.45 1.74 -11.59
C ALA A 145 11.17 0.79 -12.78
N GLY A 146 9.96 0.24 -12.88
CA GLY A 146 9.56 -0.66 -13.97
C GLY A 146 10.24 -2.03 -13.90
N LEU A 147 10.63 -2.50 -12.71
CA LEU A 147 11.14 -3.86 -12.57
C LEU A 147 10.00 -4.86 -12.74
N HIS A 148 10.30 -6.02 -13.34
CA HIS A 148 9.36 -7.13 -13.39
C HIS A 148 9.11 -7.66 -11.98
N MET A 149 7.84 -7.75 -11.59
CA MET A 149 7.39 -8.18 -10.27
C MET A 149 6.28 -9.21 -10.42
N GLU A 150 6.49 -10.43 -9.91
CA GLU A 150 5.51 -11.53 -9.90
C GLU A 150 5.40 -12.12 -8.48
N ILE A 151 4.18 -12.47 -8.06
CA ILE A 151 3.85 -13.04 -6.74
C ILE A 151 3.71 -14.55 -6.84
#